data_AF-A0A1Y0IKB5-F1
#
_entry.id   AF-A0A1Y0IKB5-F1
#
_cell.length_a   1.000
_cell.length_b   1.000
_cell.length_c   1.000
_cell.angle_alpha   90.00
_cell.angle_beta   90.00
_cell.angle_gamma   90.00
#
_symmetry.space_group_name_H-M   'P 1'
#
loop_
_entity.id
_entity.type
_entity.pdbx_description
1 polymer ?
#
loop_
_entity_poly.entity_id
_entity_poly.type
_entity_poly.pdbx_seq_one_letter_code
_entity_poly.pdbx_strand_id
1 'polypeptide(L)'
;MLHLLTVALFTCCSCLSISCSKQKISPMTGMILAMTAAMLSSFCLGVLLAAVWQFDLAVATMLSISFGLLIGILAGQPISPFAKLDGLIAGIMGGAMGPMLGAMLPAASGGAFLWFLDLLLLLVLFLSLKWKKAS
;
A
#
# COMPACT_ATOMS: atom_id res chain seq x y z
N MET A 1 -5.74 -3.66 15.90
CA MET A 1 -6.38 -4.84 15.26
C MET A 1 -7.26 -4.45 14.07
N LEU A 2 -8.22 -3.52 14.20
CA LEU A 2 -9.08 -3.08 13.08
C LEU A 2 -8.28 -2.52 11.89
N HIS A 3 -7.30 -1.65 12.14
CA HIS A 3 -6.39 -1.08 11.13
C HIS A 3 -5.51 -2.12 10.40
N LEU A 4 -5.14 -3.23 11.06
CA LEU A 4 -4.41 -4.31 10.38
C LEU A 4 -5.30 -5.01 9.36
N LEU A 5 -6.57 -5.19 9.75
CA LEU A 5 -7.55 -5.90 8.95
C LEU A 5 -7.95 -5.06 7.73
N THR A 6 -8.10 -3.73 7.86
CA THR A 6 -8.32 -2.83 6.72
C THR A 6 -7.16 -2.82 5.74
N VAL A 7 -5.91 -2.72 6.22
CA VAL A 7 -4.72 -2.76 5.37
C VAL A 7 -4.55 -4.11 4.67
N ALA A 8 -4.80 -5.22 5.38
CA ALA A 8 -4.75 -6.56 4.80
C ALA A 8 -5.84 -6.76 3.73
N LEU A 9 -7.08 -6.33 4.00
CA LEU A 9 -8.18 -6.38 3.03
C LEU A 9 -7.89 -5.51 1.81
N PHE A 10 -7.35 -4.31 1.98
CA PHE A 10 -6.98 -3.43 0.87
C PHE A 10 -5.88 -4.04 0.01
N THR A 11 -4.82 -4.56 0.63
CA THR A 11 -3.70 -5.21 -0.07
C THR A 11 -4.19 -6.43 -0.84
N CYS A 12 -4.99 -7.28 -0.20
CA CYS A 12 -5.57 -8.46 -0.83
C CYS A 12 -6.52 -8.09 -1.98
N CYS A 13 -7.43 -7.13 -1.78
CA CYS A 13 -8.40 -6.71 -2.78
C CYS A 13 -7.73 -6.03 -3.99
N SER A 14 -6.67 -5.24 -3.76
CA SER A 14 -5.89 -4.61 -4.82
C SER A 14 -5.11 -5.64 -5.64
N CYS A 15 -4.39 -6.56 -4.97
CA CYS A 15 -3.69 -7.66 -5.64
C CYS A 15 -4.64 -8.58 -6.43
N LEU A 16 -5.80 -8.95 -5.84
CA LEU A 16 -6.81 -9.77 -6.51
C LEU A 16 -7.46 -9.03 -7.69
N SER A 17 -7.74 -7.73 -7.55
CA SER A 17 -8.34 -6.93 -8.62
C SER A 17 -7.44 -6.83 -9.85
N ILE A 18 -6.13 -6.69 -9.62
CA ILE A 18 -5.10 -6.66 -10.66
C ILE A 18 -4.94 -8.06 -11.29
N SER A 19 -4.82 -9.10 -10.46
CA SER A 19 -4.59 -10.47 -10.93
C SER A 19 -5.79 -11.08 -11.70
N CYS A 20 -7.02 -10.76 -11.30
CA CYS A 20 -8.24 -11.22 -12.00
C CYS A 20 -8.52 -10.47 -13.31
N SER A 21 -7.86 -9.33 -13.59
CA SER A 21 -8.23 -8.46 -14.71
C SER A 21 -7.28 -8.56 -15.91
N LYS A 22 -6.70 -9.77 -16.11
CA LYS A 22 -5.68 -10.08 -17.14
C LYS A 22 -6.04 -9.74 -18.60
N GLN A 23 -7.29 -9.36 -18.91
CA GLN A 23 -7.76 -9.26 -20.30
C GLN A 23 -8.25 -7.88 -20.77
N LYS A 24 -8.37 -6.85 -19.91
CA LYS A 24 -9.01 -5.58 -20.31
C LYS A 24 -8.39 -4.28 -19.77
N ILE A 25 -7.20 -4.32 -19.16
CA ILE A 25 -6.59 -3.10 -18.60
C ILE A 25 -5.50 -2.59 -19.55
N SER A 26 -5.55 -1.29 -19.88
CA SER A 26 -4.46 -0.58 -20.55
C SER A 26 -3.14 -0.76 -19.77
N PRO A 27 -2.00 -0.96 -20.45
CA PRO A 27 -0.70 -1.14 -19.79
C PRO A 27 -0.34 0.02 -18.85
N MET A 28 -0.77 1.24 -19.17
CA MET A 28 -0.53 2.43 -18.33
C MET A 28 -1.40 2.42 -17.06
N THR A 29 -2.67 2.00 -17.17
CA THR A 29 -3.58 1.92 -16.01
C THR A 29 -3.14 0.81 -15.05
N GLY A 30 -2.67 -0.33 -15.57
CA GLY A 30 -2.13 -1.41 -14.75
C GLY A 30 -0.89 -0.97 -13.95
N MET A 31 0.02 -0.22 -14.57
CA MET A 31 1.23 0.30 -13.92
C MET A 31 0.91 1.23 -12.73
N ILE A 32 0.02 2.21 -12.93
CA ILE A 32 -0.41 3.14 -11.86
C ILE A 32 -1.09 2.39 -10.72
N LEU A 33 -1.89 1.37 -11.05
CA LEU A 33 -2.60 0.54 -10.06
C LEU A 33 -1.63 -0.31 -9.22
N ALA A 34 -0.60 -0.89 -9.85
CA ALA A 34 0.44 -1.63 -9.14
C ALA A 34 1.28 -0.73 -8.22
N MET A 35 1.67 0.47 -8.69
CA MET A 35 2.39 1.45 -7.87
C MET A 35 1.58 1.90 -6.66
N THR A 36 0.32 2.28 -6.86
CA THR A 36 -0.55 2.76 -5.78
C THR A 36 -0.81 1.67 -4.74
N ALA A 37 -1.06 0.44 -5.17
CA ALA A 37 -1.22 -0.70 -4.27
C ALA A 37 0.03 -0.94 -3.41
N ALA A 38 1.22 -0.98 -4.02
CA ALA A 38 2.47 -1.21 -3.32
C ALA A 38 2.83 -0.08 -2.35
N MET A 39 2.69 1.18 -2.79
CA MET A 39 3.03 2.35 -1.99
C MET A 39 2.11 2.52 -0.78
N LEU A 40 0.78 2.39 -0.96
CA LEU A 40 -0.17 2.60 0.12
C LEU A 40 -0.10 1.48 1.16
N SER A 41 0.02 0.23 0.73
CA SER A 41 0.12 -0.90 1.66
C SER A 41 1.37 -0.85 2.53
N SER A 42 2.54 -0.56 1.94
CA SER A 42 3.80 -0.43 2.71
C SER A 42 3.82 0.82 3.58
N PHE A 43 3.26 1.94 3.11
CA PHE A 43 3.14 3.17 3.90
C PHE A 43 2.26 2.96 5.14
N CYS A 44 1.07 2.35 4.98
CA CYS A 44 0.16 2.12 6.10
C CYS A 44 0.73 1.14 7.11
N LEU A 45 1.35 0.05 6.65
CA LEU A 45 2.03 -0.86 7.55
C LEU A 45 3.15 -0.16 8.31
N GLY A 46 3.95 0.66 7.63
CA GLY A 46 5.01 1.41 8.29
C GLY A 46 4.52 2.35 9.37
N VAL A 47 3.47 3.11 9.08
CA VAL A 47 2.82 3.96 10.10
C VAL A 47 2.32 3.10 11.26
N LEU A 48 1.73 1.94 10.99
CA LEU A 48 1.17 1.07 12.02
C LEU A 48 2.25 0.43 12.91
N LEU A 49 3.35 -0.05 12.32
CA LEU A 49 4.48 -0.62 13.04
C LEU A 49 5.13 0.41 13.97
N ALA A 50 5.33 1.63 13.49
CA ALA A 50 5.94 2.69 14.29
C ALA A 50 4.98 3.29 15.34
N ALA A 51 3.72 3.55 14.98
CA ALA A 51 2.77 4.23 15.86
C ALA A 51 2.13 3.31 16.91
N VAL A 52 1.81 2.06 16.55
CA VAL A 52 1.07 1.14 17.43
C VAL A 52 2.01 0.20 18.19
N TRP A 53 2.96 -0.41 17.47
CA TRP A 53 3.90 -1.34 18.09
C TRP A 53 5.14 -0.67 18.67
N GLN A 54 5.33 0.63 18.42
CA GLN A 54 6.48 1.40 18.89
C GLN A 54 7.82 0.72 18.59
N PHE A 55 7.90 0.05 17.43
CA PHE A 55 9.17 -0.48 16.95
C PHE A 55 10.14 0.66 16.67
N ASP A 56 11.43 0.38 16.83
CA ASP A 56 12.48 1.28 16.36
C ASP A 56 12.29 1.62 14.89
N LEU A 57 12.56 2.88 14.53
CA LEU A 57 12.38 3.41 13.19
C LEU A 57 13.07 2.54 12.13
N ALA A 58 14.27 2.03 12.44
CA ALA A 58 15.03 1.15 11.57
C ALA A 58 14.34 -0.21 11.34
N VAL A 59 13.77 -0.81 12.41
CA VAL A 59 13.09 -2.11 12.31
C VAL A 59 11.78 -1.96 11.55
N ALA A 60 11.02 -0.90 11.84
CA ALA A 60 9.76 -0.61 11.16
C ALA A 60 9.96 -0.33 9.66
N THR A 61 11.02 0.40 9.29
CA THR A 61 11.36 0.65 7.86
C THR A 61 11.80 -0.62 7.15
N MET A 62 12.67 -1.44 7.73
CA MET A 62 13.08 -2.71 7.11
C MET A 62 11.89 -3.62 6.83
N LEU A 63 11.00 -3.81 7.81
CA LEU A 63 9.80 -4.64 7.65
C LEU A 63 8.84 -4.07 6.61
N SER A 64 8.63 -2.75 6.61
CA SER A 64 7.71 -2.10 5.67
C SER A 64 8.20 -2.14 4.23
N ILE A 65 9.51 -1.95 4.03
CA ILE A 65 10.15 -2.07 2.72
C ILE A 65 10.05 -3.50 2.22
N SER A 66 10.38 -4.51 3.04
CA SER A 66 10.24 -5.91 2.65
C SER A 66 8.81 -6.26 2.24
N PHE A 67 7.82 -5.75 2.97
CA PHE A 67 6.42 -5.96 2.63
C PHE A 67 6.03 -5.26 1.32
N GLY A 68 6.42 -3.99 1.14
CA GLY A 68 6.19 -3.23 -0.09
C GLY A 68 6.83 -3.86 -1.33
N LEU A 69 8.03 -4.42 -1.20
CA LEU A 69 8.71 -5.15 -2.27
C LEU A 69 7.90 -6.38 -2.71
N LEU A 70 7.41 -7.18 -1.75
CA LEU A 70 6.60 -8.37 -2.04
C LEU A 70 5.32 -8.01 -2.79
N ILE A 71 4.60 -6.98 -2.33
CA ILE A 71 3.36 -6.53 -2.98
C ILE A 71 3.64 -5.92 -4.34
N GLY A 72 4.69 -5.10 -4.49
CA GLY A 72 5.07 -4.51 -5.77
C GLY A 72 5.36 -5.57 -6.83
N ILE A 73 6.04 -6.67 -6.44
CA ILE A 73 6.28 -7.80 -7.34
C ILE A 73 4.97 -8.53 -7.67
N LEU A 74 4.15 -8.87 -6.67
CA LEU A 74 2.91 -9.62 -6.86
C LEU A 74 1.89 -8.83 -7.69
N ALA A 75 1.76 -7.53 -7.45
CA ALA A 75 0.86 -6.63 -8.17
C ALA A 75 1.36 -6.30 -9.57
N GLY A 76 2.68 -6.16 -9.78
CA GLY A 76 3.27 -5.88 -11.10
C GLY A 76 3.43 -7.10 -12.01
N GLN A 77 3.49 -8.32 -11.43
CA GLN A 77 3.67 -9.58 -12.15
C GLN A 77 2.72 -9.83 -13.33
N PRO A 78 1.40 -9.61 -13.20
CA PRO A 78 0.44 -9.93 -14.26
C PRO A 78 0.36 -8.90 -15.40
N ILE A 79 1.05 -7.76 -15.33
CA ILE A 79 0.90 -6.66 -16.30
C ILE A 79 2.11 -6.52 -17.23
N SER A 80 3.27 -6.13 -16.70
CA SER A 80 4.48 -5.88 -17.50
C SER A 80 5.74 -5.89 -16.61
N PRO A 81 6.93 -6.15 -17.16
CA PRO A 81 8.17 -6.05 -16.40
C PRO A 81 8.43 -4.63 -15.87
N PHE A 82 8.02 -3.59 -16.60
CA PHE A 82 8.12 -2.20 -16.13
C PHE A 82 7.21 -1.93 -14.92
N ALA A 83 5.99 -2.48 -14.90
CA ALA A 83 5.09 -2.34 -13.75
C ALA A 83 5.64 -2.98 -12.47
N LYS A 84 6.46 -4.04 -12.58
CA LYS A 84 7.18 -4.61 -11.43
C LYS A 84 8.21 -3.65 -10.85
N LEU A 85 9.01 -3.03 -11.72
CA LEU A 85 10.05 -2.07 -11.29
C LEU A 85 9.41 -0.84 -10.65
N ASP A 86 8.36 -0.31 -11.27
CA ASP A 86 7.62 0.81 -10.71
C ASP A 86 6.99 0.46 -9.36
N GLY A 87 6.32 -0.70 -9.26
CA GLY A 87 5.76 -1.18 -7.99
C GLY A 87 6.81 -1.38 -6.89
N LEU A 88 8.00 -1.89 -7.25
CA LEU A 88 9.13 -2.04 -6.32
C LEU A 88 9.61 -0.68 -5.78
N ILE A 89 9.85 0.28 -6.66
CA ILE A 89 10.31 1.63 -6.29
C ILE A 89 9.25 2.33 -5.42
N ALA A 90 7.97 2.24 -5.79
CA ALA A 90 6.86 2.75 -4.99
C ALA A 90 6.79 2.11 -3.60
N GLY A 91 6.99 0.79 -3.53
CA GLY A 91 6.98 0.03 -2.27
C GLY A 91 8.10 0.46 -1.32
N ILE A 92 9.31 0.67 -1.84
CA ILE A 92 10.45 1.19 -1.08
C ILE A 92 10.15 2.61 -0.57
N MET A 93 9.65 3.48 -1.45
CA MET A 93 9.35 4.87 -1.09
C MET A 93 8.26 4.97 0.00
N GLY A 94 7.17 4.22 -0.16
CA GLY A 94 6.10 4.14 0.84
C GLY A 94 6.58 3.53 2.16
N GLY A 95 7.37 2.46 2.09
CA GLY A 95 7.89 1.74 3.26
C GLY A 95 8.94 2.53 4.05
N ALA A 96 9.66 3.46 3.40
CA ALA A 96 10.57 4.38 4.08
C ALA A 96 9.82 5.56 4.73
N MET A 97 8.84 6.15 4.03
CA MET A 97 8.12 7.33 4.53
C MET A 97 7.09 7.00 5.63
N GLY A 98 6.45 5.84 5.56
CA GLY A 98 5.40 5.44 6.52
C GLY A 98 5.87 5.42 7.98
N PRO A 99 6.93 4.67 8.32
CA PRO A 99 7.43 4.57 9.70
C PRO A 99 7.91 5.89 10.27
N MET A 100 8.52 6.73 9.45
CA MET A 100 8.93 8.08 9.86
C MET A 100 7.71 8.89 10.33
N LEU A 101 6.61 8.82 9.57
CA LEU A 101 5.40 9.53 9.91
C LEU A 101 4.72 8.91 11.14
N GLY A 102 4.72 7.58 11.28
CA GLY A 102 4.20 6.90 12.47
C GLY A 102 4.99 7.19 13.75
N ALA A 103 6.32 7.31 13.68
CA ALA A 103 7.19 7.58 14.82
C ALA A 103 7.08 9.03 15.32
N MET A 104 6.79 9.98 14.43
CA MET A 104 6.62 11.39 14.80
C MET A 104 5.22 11.71 15.33
N LEU A 105 4.28 10.75 15.33
CA LEU A 105 2.92 11.02 15.76
C LEU A 105 2.77 10.99 17.29
N PRO A 106 2.20 12.04 17.90
CA PRO A 106 1.89 12.03 19.32
C PRO A 106 0.86 10.93 19.66
N ALA A 107 1.10 10.16 20.72
CA ALA A 107 0.21 9.08 21.15
C ALA A 107 -1.24 9.53 21.39
N ALA A 108 -1.45 10.79 21.76
CA ALA A 108 -2.78 11.38 21.96
C ALA A 108 -3.58 11.59 20.66
N SER A 109 -2.90 11.84 19.53
CA SER A 109 -3.54 12.06 18.22
C SER A 109 -3.32 10.90 17.23
N GLY A 110 -2.50 9.91 17.61
CA GLY A 110 -2.26 8.67 16.87
C GLY A 110 -3.52 7.99 16.36
N GLY A 111 -4.53 7.85 17.23
CA GLY A 111 -5.79 7.21 16.86
C GLY A 111 -6.55 7.94 15.75
N ALA A 112 -6.69 9.27 15.85
CA ALA A 112 -7.43 10.06 14.85
C ALA A 112 -6.74 10.04 13.48
N PHE A 113 -5.41 10.06 13.46
CA PHE A 113 -4.66 10.00 12.21
C PHE A 113 -4.75 8.63 11.53
N LEU A 114 -4.73 7.53 12.30
CA LEU A 114 -4.93 6.19 11.76
C LEU A 114 -6.31 6.04 11.11
N TRP A 115 -7.35 6.64 11.71
CA TRP A 115 -8.69 6.67 11.12
C TRP A 115 -8.73 7.47 9.81
N PHE A 116 -8.03 8.61 9.75
CA PHE A 116 -7.89 9.37 8.52
C PHE A 116 -7.19 8.56 7.42
N LEU A 117 -6.15 7.81 7.79
CA LEU A 117 -5.40 6.93 6.90
C LEU A 117 -6.27 5.79 6.34
N ASP A 118 -7.10 5.16 7.17
CA ASP A 118 -8.06 4.16 6.74
C ASP A 118 -9.09 4.74 5.76
N LEU A 119 -9.59 5.95 6.03
CA LEU A 119 -10.54 6.63 5.14
C LEU A 119 -9.90 6.90 3.77
N LEU A 120 -8.64 7.36 3.76
CA LEU A 120 -7.86 7.57 2.54
C LEU A 120 -7.69 6.26 1.76
N LEU A 121 -7.36 5.17 2.46
CA LEU A 121 -7.20 3.84 1.87
C LEU A 121 -8.48 3.36 1.20
N LEU A 122 -9.62 3.52 1.88
CA LEU A 122 -10.94 3.15 1.36
C LEU A 122 -11.30 3.97 0.12
N LEU A 123 -10.99 5.27 0.14
CA LEU A 123 -11.22 6.17 -1.00
C LEU A 123 -10.40 5.75 -2.23
N VAL A 124 -9.12 5.41 -2.05
CA VAL A 124 -8.27 4.94 -3.16
C VAL A 124 -8.74 3.57 -3.67
N LEU A 125 -9.20 2.68 -2.80
CA LEU A 125 -9.79 1.39 -3.20
C LEU A 125 -11.02 1.62 -4.09
N PHE A 126 -11.90 2.52 -3.66
CA PHE A 126 -13.12 2.84 -4.39
C PHE A 126 -12.82 3.45 -5.77
N LEU A 127 -11.85 4.35 -5.86
CA LEU A 127 -11.37 4.91 -7.13
C LEU A 127 -10.77 3.84 -8.04
N SER A 128 -9.94 2.96 -7.48
CA SER A 128 -9.33 1.82 -8.20
C SER A 128 -10.39 0.88 -8.79
N LEU A 129 -11.44 0.57 -8.02
CA LEU A 129 -12.57 -0.25 -8.47
C LEU A 129 -13.42 0.45 -9.56
N LYS A 130 -13.64 1.77 -9.44
CA LYS A 130 -14.34 2.55 -10.46
C LYS A 130 -13.58 2.60 -11.77
N TRP A 131 -12.26 2.76 -11.72
CA TRP A 131 -11.43 2.82 -12.93
C TRP A 131 -11.48 1.50 -13.71
N LYS A 132 -11.50 0.36 -13.01
CA LYS A 132 -11.69 -0.97 -13.62
C LYS A 132 -13.01 -1.10 -14.39
N LYS A 133 -14.05 -0.35 -14.03
CA LYS A 133 -15.38 -0.42 -14.67
C LYS A 133 -15.53 0.57 -15.84
N ALA A 134 -14.66 1.56 -15.94
CA ALA A 134 -14.72 2.62 -16.97
C ALA A 134 -13.75 2.41 -18.15
N SER A 135 -12.84 1.43 -18.04
CA SER A 135 -11.90 1.02 -19.10
C SER A 135 -12.30 -0.32 -19.73
#